data_AF-A0A975Q073-F1
#
_entry.id   AF-A0A975Q073-F1
#
_cell.length_a   1.000
_cell.length_b   1.000
_cell.length_c   1.000
_cell.angle_alpha   90.00
_cell.angle_beta   90.00
_cell.angle_gamma   90.00
#
_symmetry.space_group_name_H-M   'P 1'
#
loop_
_entity.id
_entity.type
_entity.pdbx_description
1 polymer ?
#
loop_
_entity_poly.entity_id
_entity_poly.type
_entity_poly.pdbx_seq_one_letter_code
_entity_poly.pdbx_strand_id
1 'polypeptide(L)'
;MTLRTWGYLGGAAAFGLFATAASAGFYSGNDLYEICTVERESKTYVEKTYECVAYVTGAVDAFNTTREANNLKSCIPPDVTISQLKDVTVKYLGNNPIDRAKSASSQVFAATRKAWPCSESAGKPTTKAKSAVKKKRK
;
A
#
# COMPACT_ATOMS: atom_id res chain seq x y z
N MET A 1 48.73 -17.75 -59.75
CA MET A 1 48.97 -18.11 -58.33
C MET A 1 48.21 -17.11 -57.47
N THR A 2 46.91 -17.35 -57.30
CA THR A 2 46.25 -17.90 -56.09
C THR A 2 46.10 -16.87 -54.97
N LEU A 3 45.05 -16.05 -55.10
CA LEU A 3 44.44 -15.28 -54.02
C LEU A 3 43.70 -16.27 -53.10
N ARG A 4 44.08 -16.34 -51.83
CA ARG A 4 43.45 -17.21 -50.83
C ARG A 4 42.43 -16.36 -50.06
N THR A 5 41.19 -16.37 -50.51
CA THR A 5 40.06 -15.76 -49.79
C THR A 5 39.70 -16.65 -48.61
N TRP A 6 40.04 -16.24 -47.40
CA TRP A 6 39.46 -16.82 -46.19
C TRP A 6 38.01 -16.34 -46.08
N GLY A 7 37.08 -17.26 -46.36
CA GLY A 7 35.67 -17.06 -46.10
C GLY A 7 35.42 -16.95 -44.61
N TYR A 8 35.04 -15.77 -44.14
CA TYR A 8 34.36 -15.63 -42.86
C TYR A 8 32.86 -15.73 -43.11
N LEU A 9 32.34 -16.96 -43.05
CA LEU A 9 30.96 -17.19 -42.61
C LEU A 9 30.89 -16.79 -41.13
N GLY A 10 30.75 -15.49 -40.88
CA GLY A 10 30.50 -14.94 -39.56
C GLY A 10 29.07 -15.24 -39.16
N GLY A 11 28.88 -16.29 -38.35
CA GLY A 11 27.58 -16.71 -37.86
C GLY A 11 26.83 -15.58 -37.16
N ALA A 12 25.56 -15.40 -37.52
CA ALA A 12 24.64 -14.57 -36.77
C ALA A 12 24.48 -15.17 -35.37
N ALA A 13 25.15 -14.58 -34.37
CA ALA A 13 24.89 -14.90 -32.98
C ALA A 13 23.49 -14.40 -32.64
N ALA A 14 22.50 -15.30 -32.68
CA ALA A 14 21.18 -15.06 -32.15
C ALA A 14 21.28 -14.89 -30.63
N PHE A 15 21.44 -13.65 -30.17
CA PHE A 15 21.25 -13.28 -28.77
C PHE A 15 19.77 -13.48 -28.45
N GLY A 16 19.41 -14.70 -28.04
CA GLY A 16 18.09 -15.02 -27.52
C GLY A 16 17.79 -14.12 -26.33
N LEU A 17 16.70 -13.36 -26.42
CA LEU A 17 16.11 -12.63 -25.30
C LEU A 17 15.60 -13.66 -24.29
N PHE A 18 16.45 -14.05 -23.34
CA PHE A 18 15.99 -14.77 -22.15
C PHE A 18 15.20 -13.77 -21.31
N ALA A 19 13.87 -13.83 -21.40
CA ALA A 19 13.01 -13.11 -20.49
C ALA A 19 13.25 -13.65 -19.07
N THR A 20 13.82 -12.84 -18.19
CA THR A 20 13.91 -13.19 -16.78
C THR A 20 12.49 -13.26 -16.22
N ALA A 21 12.22 -14.27 -15.38
CA ALA A 21 10.95 -14.37 -14.69
C ALA A 21 10.81 -13.14 -13.77
N ALA A 22 9.90 -12.23 -14.12
CA ALA A 22 9.49 -11.18 -13.21
C ALA A 22 8.67 -11.81 -12.09
N SER A 23 9.14 -11.69 -10.84
CA SER A 23 8.34 -12.05 -9.67
C SER A 23 7.24 -11.00 -9.50
N ALA A 24 6.08 -11.22 -10.12
CA ALA A 24 4.91 -10.36 -10.01
C ALA A 24 4.10 -10.65 -8.73
N GLY A 25 4.78 -10.77 -7.59
CA GLY A 25 4.17 -10.99 -6.28
C GLY A 25 3.76 -9.67 -5.61
N PHE A 26 2.69 -9.68 -4.82
CA PHE A 26 2.40 -8.58 -3.90
C PHE A 26 3.46 -8.53 -2.80
N TYR A 27 3.78 -7.33 -2.30
CA TYR A 27 4.74 -7.17 -1.20
C TYR A 27 4.32 -7.91 0.07
N SER A 28 5.30 -8.54 0.71
CA SER A 28 5.24 -8.92 2.12
C SER A 28 5.50 -7.69 3.00
N GLY A 29 5.16 -7.79 4.29
CA GLY A 29 5.52 -6.78 5.27
C GLY A 29 7.03 -6.56 5.39
N ASN A 30 7.86 -7.56 5.08
CA ASN A 30 9.32 -7.39 5.03
C ASN A 30 9.73 -6.50 3.87
N ASP A 31 9.19 -6.76 2.67
CA ASP A 31 9.49 -5.96 1.48
C ASP A 31 9.07 -4.50 1.72
N LEU A 32 7.86 -4.28 2.25
CA LEU A 32 7.38 -2.93 2.55
C LEU A 32 8.24 -2.24 3.63
N TYR A 33 8.69 -2.97 4.65
CA TYR A 33 9.56 -2.40 5.67
C TYR A 33 10.88 -1.93 5.06
N GLU A 34 11.54 -2.77 4.26
CA GLU A 34 12.79 -2.44 3.58
C GLU A 34 12.64 -1.21 2.67
N ILE A 35 11.58 -1.17 1.85
CA ILE A 35 11.27 -0.04 0.97
C ILE A 35 11.09 1.24 1.78
N CYS A 36 10.36 1.16 2.90
CA CYS A 36 10.03 2.33 3.71
C CYS A 36 11.15 2.84 4.61
N THR A 37 12.18 2.02 4.86
CA THR A 37 13.33 2.34 5.72
C THR A 37 14.64 2.47 4.95
N VAL A 38 14.57 2.68 3.63
CA VAL A 38 15.76 2.98 2.82
C VAL A 38 16.50 4.20 3.38
N GLU A 39 17.83 4.11 3.45
CA GLU A 39 18.68 5.19 3.95
C GLU A 39 18.66 6.40 3.02
N ARG A 40 18.77 7.61 3.60
CA ARG A 40 18.65 8.88 2.86
C ARG A 40 19.74 9.04 1.80
N GLU A 41 20.91 8.48 2.04
CA GLU A 41 22.08 8.53 1.17
C GLU A 41 21.99 7.52 0.00
N SER A 42 20.99 6.62 0.01
CA SER A 42 20.79 5.67 -1.07
C SER A 42 20.41 6.37 -2.37
N LYS A 43 20.99 5.90 -3.49
CA LYS A 43 20.62 6.34 -4.84
C LYS A 43 19.15 6.08 -5.17
N THR A 44 18.53 5.11 -4.50
CA THR A 44 17.12 4.74 -4.68
C THR A 44 16.19 5.41 -3.66
N TYR A 45 16.70 6.28 -2.78
CA TYR A 45 15.94 6.85 -1.67
C TYR A 45 14.62 7.50 -2.12
N VAL A 46 14.68 8.33 -3.17
CA VAL A 46 13.51 9.06 -3.67
C VAL A 46 12.47 8.08 -4.22
N GLU A 47 12.89 7.17 -5.11
CA GLU A 47 12.03 6.13 -5.70
C GLU A 47 11.34 5.28 -4.62
N LYS A 48 12.13 4.71 -3.71
CA LYS A 48 11.64 3.83 -2.64
C LYS A 48 10.78 4.58 -1.62
N THR A 49 11.06 5.86 -1.38
CA THR A 49 10.18 6.70 -0.54
C THR A 49 8.82 6.91 -1.19
N TYR A 50 8.78 7.20 -2.50
CA TYR A 50 7.52 7.32 -3.24
C TYR A 50 6.75 6.01 -3.31
N GLU A 51 7.46 4.91 -3.55
CA GLU A 51 6.90 3.55 -3.55
C GLU A 51 6.28 3.20 -2.19
N CYS A 52 6.98 3.49 -1.09
CA CYS A 52 6.49 3.31 0.27
C CYS A 52 5.17 4.08 0.51
N VAL A 53 5.17 5.40 0.26
CA VAL A 53 3.97 6.21 0.56
C VAL A 53 2.81 5.82 -0.35
N ALA A 54 3.05 5.54 -1.64
CA ALA A 54 2.01 5.13 -2.57
C ALA A 54 1.38 3.78 -2.19
N TYR A 55 2.20 2.81 -1.77
CA TYR A 55 1.68 1.53 -1.31
C TYR A 55 0.84 1.69 -0.03
N VAL A 56 1.35 2.44 0.95
CA VAL A 56 0.66 2.68 2.23
C VAL A 56 -0.67 3.39 2.01
N THR A 57 -0.69 4.47 1.22
CA THR A 57 -1.93 5.21 0.95
C THR A 57 -2.91 4.37 0.14
N GLY A 58 -2.44 3.63 -0.87
CA GLY A 58 -3.31 2.75 -1.67
C GLY A 58 -3.97 1.65 -0.83
N ALA A 59 -3.23 1.04 0.10
CA ALA A 59 -3.79 0.04 1.01
C ALA A 59 -4.82 0.66 1.98
N VAL A 60 -4.56 1.87 2.48
CA VAL A 60 -5.49 2.62 3.33
C VAL A 60 -6.76 3.01 2.56
N ASP A 61 -6.65 3.46 1.32
CA ASP A 61 -7.78 3.82 0.46
C ASP A 61 -8.64 2.60 0.14
N ALA A 62 -8.02 1.46 -0.19
CA ALA A 62 -8.75 0.21 -0.39
C ALA A 62 -9.54 -0.20 0.87
N PHE A 63 -8.93 -0.05 2.05
CA PHE A 63 -9.60 -0.31 3.32
C PHE A 63 -10.78 0.66 3.55
N ASN A 64 -10.57 1.97 3.40
CA ASN A 64 -11.62 2.98 3.58
C ASN A 64 -12.76 2.82 2.57
N THR A 65 -12.45 2.54 1.31
CA THR A 65 -13.44 2.27 0.25
C THR A 65 -14.26 1.03 0.59
N THR A 66 -13.62 -0.04 1.07
CA THR A 66 -14.32 -1.25 1.52
C THR A 66 -15.27 -0.94 2.68
N ARG A 67 -14.85 -0.10 3.64
CA ARG A 67 -15.73 0.34 4.74
C ARG A 67 -16.92 1.14 4.24
N GLU A 68 -16.68 2.08 3.35
CA GLU A 68 -17.72 2.91 2.74
C GLU A 68 -18.75 2.06 2.01
N ALA A 69 -18.31 1.09 1.20
CA ALA A 69 -19.17 0.12 0.52
C ALA A 69 -20.03 -0.72 1.50
N ASN A 70 -19.59 -0.84 2.76
CA ASN A 70 -20.30 -1.52 3.84
C ASN A 70 -21.03 -0.54 4.80
N ASN A 71 -21.22 0.72 4.42
CA ASN A 71 -21.86 1.78 5.22
C ASN A 71 -21.17 2.06 6.57
N LEU A 72 -19.86 1.81 6.66
CA LEU A 72 -19.05 2.08 7.84
C LEU A 72 -18.21 3.35 7.63
N LYS A 73 -18.13 4.21 8.64
CA LYS A 73 -17.24 5.40 8.60
C LYS A 73 -15.77 5.02 8.64
N SER A 74 -14.89 5.82 8.04
CA SER A 74 -13.44 5.67 8.21
C SER A 74 -13.07 5.67 9.68
N CYS A 75 -12.05 4.87 10.03
CA CYS A 75 -11.46 4.86 11.35
C CYS A 75 -10.41 5.96 11.50
N ILE A 76 -9.92 6.47 10.36
CA ILE A 76 -8.84 7.45 10.29
C ILE A 76 -9.47 8.85 10.32
N PRO A 77 -9.06 9.72 11.26
CA PRO A 77 -9.47 11.13 11.26
C PRO A 77 -9.08 11.86 9.98
N PRO A 78 -9.86 12.87 9.54
CA PRO A 78 -9.64 13.57 8.27
C PRO A 78 -8.36 14.42 8.23
N ASP A 79 -7.77 14.73 9.39
CA ASP A 79 -6.54 15.50 9.54
C ASP A 79 -5.27 14.63 9.56
N VAL A 80 -5.41 13.30 9.45
CA VAL A 80 -4.25 12.39 9.33
C VAL A 80 -3.56 12.58 7.99
N THR A 81 -2.25 12.78 8.06
CA THR A 81 -1.37 13.00 6.91
C THR A 81 -0.81 11.69 6.37
N ILE A 82 -0.39 11.69 5.10
CA ILE A 82 0.34 10.57 4.47
C ILE A 82 1.61 10.22 5.26
N SER A 83 2.33 11.22 5.77
CA SER A 83 3.52 11.01 6.60
C SER A 83 3.18 10.24 7.88
N GLN A 84 2.08 10.59 8.56
CA GLN A 84 1.63 9.84 9.74
C GLN A 84 1.22 8.40 9.39
N LEU A 85 0.55 8.17 8.25
CA LEU A 85 0.24 6.81 7.78
C LEU A 85 1.49 5.97 7.56
N LYS A 86 2.52 6.56 6.93
CA LYS A 86 3.84 5.93 6.78
C LYS A 86 4.46 5.63 8.14
N ASP A 87 4.53 6.61 9.03
CA ASP A 87 5.21 6.48 10.32
C ASP A 87 4.59 5.39 11.19
N VAL A 88 3.25 5.32 11.27
CA VAL A 88 2.59 4.26 12.06
C VAL A 88 2.77 2.88 11.43
N THR A 89 2.82 2.80 10.10
CA THR A 89 3.07 1.56 9.37
C THR A 89 4.48 1.05 9.62
N VAL A 90 5.49 1.90 9.43
CA VAL A 90 6.91 1.56 9.68
C VAL A 90 7.11 1.16 11.15
N LYS A 91 6.55 1.93 12.08
CA LYS A 91 6.59 1.60 13.52
C LYS A 91 5.94 0.24 13.81
N TYR A 92 4.80 -0.05 13.20
CA TYR A 92 4.12 -1.34 13.39
C TYR A 92 4.97 -2.49 12.85
N LEU A 93 5.46 -2.38 11.61
CA LEU A 93 6.29 -3.41 10.98
C LEU A 93 7.57 -3.66 11.79
N GLY A 94 8.26 -2.61 12.25
CA GLY A 94 9.46 -2.73 13.07
C GLY A 94 9.22 -3.43 14.42
N ASN A 95 8.03 -3.23 15.00
CA ASN A 95 7.65 -3.86 16.27
C ASN A 95 7.07 -5.27 16.13
N ASN A 96 6.76 -5.74 14.92
CA ASN A 96 6.12 -7.04 14.69
C ASN A 96 6.86 -7.88 13.62
N PRO A 97 8.16 -8.18 13.80
CA PRO A 97 8.99 -8.79 12.76
C PRO A 97 8.53 -10.19 12.32
N ILE A 98 7.90 -10.96 13.21
CA ILE A 98 7.37 -12.30 12.90
C ILE A 98 6.19 -12.20 11.92
N ASP A 99 5.32 -11.20 12.10
CA ASP A 99 4.13 -11.02 11.26
C ASP A 99 4.43 -10.40 9.90
N ARG A 100 5.63 -9.81 9.72
CA ARG A 100 6.05 -9.21 8.45
C ARG A 100 6.16 -10.20 7.28
N ALA A 101 6.17 -11.51 7.54
CA ALA A 101 6.09 -12.52 6.49
C ALA A 101 4.71 -12.54 5.78
N LYS A 102 3.67 -11.95 6.40
CA LYS A 102 2.33 -11.82 5.81
C LYS A 102 2.31 -10.70 4.75
N SER A 103 1.21 -10.58 4.02
CA SER A 103 1.06 -9.54 2.99
C SER A 103 1.18 -8.13 3.58
N ALA A 104 1.86 -7.23 2.89
CA ALA A 104 2.05 -5.84 3.30
C ALA A 104 0.72 -5.11 3.52
N SER A 105 -0.28 -5.32 2.65
CA SER A 105 -1.61 -4.74 2.82
C SER A 105 -2.28 -5.12 4.14
N SER A 106 -2.14 -6.38 4.58
CA SER A 106 -2.65 -6.83 5.88
C SER A 106 -1.94 -6.13 7.04
N GLN A 107 -0.63 -5.89 6.90
CA GLN A 107 0.18 -5.20 7.91
C GLN A 107 -0.17 -3.71 7.98
N VAL A 108 -0.35 -3.03 6.84
CA VAL A 108 -0.82 -1.63 6.79
C VAL A 108 -2.19 -1.51 7.45
N PHE A 109 -3.09 -2.45 7.18
CA PHE A 109 -4.41 -2.47 7.81
C PHE A 109 -4.31 -2.65 9.34
N ALA A 110 -3.49 -3.60 9.80
CA ALA A 110 -3.27 -3.83 11.23
C ALA A 110 -2.64 -2.61 11.92
N ALA A 111 -1.65 -1.98 11.30
CA ALA A 111 -1.02 -0.74 11.77
C ALA A 111 -2.05 0.39 11.92
N THR A 112 -2.85 0.61 10.87
CA THR A 112 -3.90 1.62 10.83
C THR A 112 -4.93 1.40 11.94
N ARG A 113 -5.39 0.15 12.13
CA ARG A 113 -6.35 -0.22 13.19
C ARG A 113 -5.79 -0.06 14.60
N LYS A 114 -4.49 -0.28 14.77
CA LYS A 114 -3.79 -0.09 16.05
C LYS A 114 -3.64 1.40 16.38
N ALA A 115 -3.30 2.22 15.38
CA ALA A 115 -3.12 3.66 15.55
C ALA A 115 -4.46 4.40 15.70
N TRP A 116 -5.46 4.01 14.91
CA TRP A 116 -6.79 4.61 14.91
C TRP A 116 -7.88 3.52 15.01
N PRO A 117 -8.23 3.10 16.23
CA PRO A 117 -9.29 2.14 16.45
C PRO A 117 -10.64 2.66 15.93
N CYS A 118 -11.35 1.83 15.16
CA CYS A 118 -12.70 2.16 14.71
C CYS A 118 -13.66 2.17 15.90
N SER A 119 -14.46 3.23 16.07
CA SER A 119 -15.57 3.18 17.03
C SER A 119 -16.70 2.28 16.51
N GLU A 120 -17.32 1.50 17.38
CA GLU A 120 -18.49 0.68 17.05
C GLU A 120 -19.77 1.51 16.79
N SER A 121 -19.76 2.80 17.15
CA SER A 121 -20.93 3.67 17.12
C SER A 121 -21.19 4.38 15.79
N ALA A 122 -20.37 4.18 14.77
CA ALA A 122 -20.51 4.87 13.49
C ALA A 122 -21.62 4.33 12.56
N GLY A 123 -22.54 3.51 13.10
CA GLY A 123 -23.62 2.83 12.37
C GLY A 123 -25.01 2.92 13.01
N LYS A 124 -25.27 3.80 13.98
CA LYS A 124 -26.65 4.14 14.35
C LYS A 124 -27.13 5.32 13.49
N PRO A 125 -28.18 5.17 12.68
CA PRO A 125 -28.89 6.32 12.13
C PRO A 125 -29.32 7.18 13.32
N THR A 126 -28.80 8.40 13.42
CA THR A 126 -29.35 9.37 14.37
C THR A 126 -30.77 9.66 13.90
N THR A 127 -31.74 8.94 14.45
CA THR A 127 -33.13 9.37 14.48
C THR A 127 -33.13 10.67 15.26
N LYS A 128 -32.99 11.80 14.54
CA LYS A 128 -33.33 13.10 15.08
C LYS A 128 -34.79 12.99 15.50
N ALA A 129 -35.00 12.98 16.81
CA ALA A 129 -36.31 13.02 17.43
C ALA A 129 -37.08 14.22 16.88
N LYS A 130 -37.98 13.99 15.92
CA LYS A 130 -39.09 14.92 15.66
C LYS A 130 -40.21 14.57 16.63
N SER A 131 -40.03 14.97 17.88
CA SER A 131 -41.16 15.10 18.81
C SER A 131 -41.62 16.56 18.79
N ALA A 132 -42.96 16.71 18.72
CA ALA A 132 -43.75 17.90 19.01
C ALA A 132 -43.80 19.03 17.96
N VAL A 133 -44.66 18.89 16.95
CA VAL A 133 -45.73 19.88 16.67
C VAL A 133 -46.98 19.15 16.15
N LYS A 134 -47.80 18.63 17.07
CA LYS A 134 -49.26 18.45 16.85
C LYS A 134 -49.99 19.47 17.74
N LYS A 135 -50.36 20.61 17.16
CA LYS A 135 -51.39 21.60 17.58
C LYS A 135 -51.22 22.77 16.61
N LYS A 136 -52.17 23.16 15.75
CA LYS A 136 -53.62 23.23 15.88
C LYS A 136 -54.28 23.03 14.51
N ARG A 137 -55.36 22.26 14.49
CA ARG A 137 -56.50 22.50 13.60
C ARG A 137 -57.19 23.79 14.07
N LYS A 138 -57.37 24.76 13.18
CA LYS A 138 -58.58 25.57 13.04
C LYS A 138 -58.78 25.78 11.56
#